data_AF-A0A972MWJ6-F1
#
_entry.id   AF-A0A972MWJ6-F1
#
_cell.length_a   1.000
_cell.length_b   1.000
_cell.length_c   1.000
_cell.angle_alpha   90.00
_cell.angle_beta   90.00
_cell.angle_gamma   90.00
#
_symmetry.space_group_name_H-M   'P 1'
#
loop_
_entity.id
_entity.type
_entity.pdbx_description
1 polymer ?
#
loop_
_entity_poly.entity_id
_entity_poly.type
_entity_poly.pdbx_seq_one_letter_code
_entity_poly.pdbx_strand_id
1 'polypeptide(L)'
;MAFIKHIVGLSFLLLSLNCQAGFDDLFCMGDSASCESNEIQRSEPQRMLKTVAPKPVGNICVDVKGSASTEGVEQEFARKMAIRDALKLASLKSNVSVHTDQSVEQYQMTLDSARFISASKVKSFKVLKEGLESAEDMYGQTKEGSLNYEVTLNVCLTEERGVCTSLTGNEYQARLAVAPVVMAHPGEARDISNLLLGYQQELERRINDKGYQNFTLLKAPVELRPNVMVAPNLSPEVLDGVRDSTGAQYLLLSVIRSLSLHSDNGYLNGAKRFYNLEVKPDSRFLEVDWYMVDLMKKRVVHQHRGGFDVKGEVTVGRNKPFGTNAFFSTNTGMAFHALLDQQVNNTLDFLHCKPFESQVIDVRGGQYVIYLNSASGAKVGDDLAVYHKTGRPIRYNGIDLGSNELPGAFLKIKRIMPKFAVAELTAKKGIVQVGDIVKAW
;
A
#
# COMPACT_ATOMS: atom_id res chain seq x y z
N MET A 1 52.34 -61.60 30.76
CA MET A 1 53.41 -60.94 31.54
C MET A 1 52.99 -59.49 31.71
N ALA A 2 52.22 -59.11 32.73
CA ALA A 2 52.51 -58.90 34.17
C ALA A 2 52.34 -57.38 34.43
N PHE A 3 51.15 -56.91 34.87
CA PHE A 3 50.70 -56.65 36.26
C PHE A 3 51.50 -55.53 36.97
N ILE A 4 50.89 -54.45 37.49
CA ILE A 4 50.26 -54.27 38.84
C ILE A 4 49.60 -52.85 38.84
N LYS A 5 48.27 -52.67 39.08
CA LYS A 5 47.48 -52.45 40.34
C LYS A 5 47.85 -51.14 41.10
N HIS A 6 47.02 -50.40 41.84
CA HIS A 6 45.57 -50.25 42.17
C HIS A 6 45.48 -48.94 43.00
N ILE A 7 44.31 -48.27 43.13
CA ILE A 7 43.50 -48.05 44.36
C ILE A 7 42.43 -47.02 43.92
N VAL A 8 41.12 -47.25 43.84
CA VAL A 8 40.05 -47.65 44.80
C VAL A 8 39.76 -46.59 45.87
N GLY A 9 38.56 -46.00 45.80
CA GLY A 9 37.98 -45.15 46.84
C GLY A 9 36.52 -44.84 46.54
N LEU A 10 35.64 -45.70 47.04
CA LEU A 10 34.19 -45.81 46.83
C LEU A 10 33.43 -45.14 47.99
N SER A 11 32.33 -44.42 47.73
CA SER A 11 31.04 -44.44 48.50
C SER A 11 30.11 -43.34 47.95
N PHE A 12 28.90 -43.61 47.40
CA PHE A 12 27.62 -44.01 48.04
C PHE A 12 27.09 -42.97 49.05
N LEU A 13 25.82 -42.54 49.15
CA LEU A 13 24.48 -42.93 48.65
C LEU A 13 23.55 -41.69 48.84
N LEU A 14 22.58 -41.51 47.92
CA LEU A 14 21.16 -41.14 48.11
C LEU A 14 20.62 -39.75 48.52
N LEU A 15 19.46 -39.49 47.89
CA LEU A 15 18.19 -38.88 48.36
C LEU A 15 17.90 -37.39 48.09
N SER A 16 17.21 -37.20 46.95
CA SER A 16 15.84 -36.67 46.81
C SER A 16 15.46 -35.21 47.14
N LEU A 17 14.55 -34.73 46.29
CA LEU A 17 13.48 -33.72 46.45
C LEU A 17 13.72 -32.29 45.91
N ASN A 18 13.09 -32.06 44.76
CA ASN A 18 12.19 -30.96 44.37
C ASN A 18 12.16 -29.64 45.16
N CYS A 19 12.00 -28.58 44.36
CA CYS A 19 11.11 -27.42 44.49
C CYS A 19 11.74 -26.04 44.75
N GLN A 20 11.31 -25.10 43.89
CA GLN A 20 11.11 -23.65 44.07
C GLN A 20 12.34 -22.78 44.37
N ALA A 21 12.77 -21.95 43.42
CA ALA A 21 12.23 -20.64 43.05
C ALA A 21 12.47 -19.53 44.10
N GLY A 22 13.35 -18.58 43.73
CA GLY A 22 13.07 -17.16 43.90
C GLY A 22 13.83 -16.40 44.99
N PHE A 23 14.23 -15.18 44.59
CA PHE A 23 14.45 -13.96 45.37
C PHE A 23 15.85 -13.67 45.96
N ASP A 24 16.52 -12.79 45.21
CA ASP A 24 16.94 -11.43 45.59
C ASP A 24 17.97 -11.16 46.69
N ASP A 25 18.97 -10.42 46.21
CA ASP A 25 19.60 -9.23 46.75
C ASP A 25 20.59 -9.34 47.91
N LEU A 26 21.82 -9.15 47.47
CA LEU A 26 23.06 -8.95 48.18
C LEU A 26 23.13 -7.51 48.72
N PHE A 27 23.12 -7.41 50.04
CA PHE A 27 23.90 -6.48 50.89
C PHE A 27 24.06 -5.01 50.48
N CYS A 28 23.55 -4.13 51.35
CA CYS A 28 24.30 -2.96 51.80
C CYS A 28 24.57 -3.07 53.31
N MET A 29 25.85 -3.25 53.64
CA MET A 29 26.44 -3.07 54.96
C MET A 29 26.60 -1.57 55.28
N GLY A 30 26.46 -1.18 56.54
CA GLY A 30 26.93 0.12 57.01
C GLY A 30 26.32 0.56 58.34
N ASP A 31 26.99 0.21 59.43
CA ASP A 31 26.68 0.55 60.81
C ASP A 31 26.69 2.06 61.13
N SER A 32 25.70 2.45 61.94
CA SER A 32 25.83 3.15 63.24
C SER A 32 25.07 4.47 63.42
N ALA A 33 24.24 4.43 64.46
CA ALA A 33 23.86 5.49 65.41
C ALA A 33 22.44 6.11 65.33
N SER A 34 21.81 6.05 66.52
CA SER A 34 20.69 6.82 67.09
C SER A 34 19.25 6.35 66.85
N CYS A 35 18.64 5.97 67.98
CA CYS A 35 17.24 5.77 68.30
C CYS A 35 16.39 7.01 67.99
N GLU A 36 15.16 6.83 67.50
CA GLU A 36 13.93 6.92 68.29
C GLU A 36 12.69 6.79 67.39
N SER A 37 11.69 6.14 67.96
CA SER A 37 10.38 5.84 67.39
C SER A 37 9.56 7.10 67.11
N ASN A 38 9.05 7.23 65.89
CA ASN A 38 7.79 7.92 65.60
C ASN A 38 7.09 7.22 64.43
N GLU A 39 6.04 6.47 64.75
CA GLU A 39 4.98 6.19 63.79
C GLU A 39 4.31 7.52 63.43
N ILE A 40 4.17 7.81 62.13
CA ILE A 40 2.95 8.29 61.49
C ILE A 40 3.16 8.40 59.96
N GLN A 41 2.12 7.93 59.25
CA GLN A 41 1.78 8.12 57.84
C GLN A 41 2.49 7.27 56.78
N ARG A 42 1.85 6.11 56.53
CA ARG A 42 1.80 5.43 55.23
C ARG A 42 1.58 6.44 54.10
N SER A 43 2.56 6.59 53.23
CA SER A 43 2.38 7.18 51.91
C SER A 43 1.58 6.21 51.04
N GLU A 44 0.53 6.72 50.40
CA GLU A 44 -0.23 6.00 49.38
C GLU A 44 0.71 5.57 48.23
N PRO A 45 0.48 4.40 47.61
CA PRO A 45 1.27 3.99 46.46
C PRO A 45 1.05 4.98 45.32
N GLN A 46 2.17 5.46 44.76
CA GLN A 46 2.20 6.33 43.60
C GLN A 46 1.21 5.85 42.55
N ARG A 47 0.20 6.69 42.31
CA ARG A 47 -0.81 6.51 41.28
C ARG A 47 -0.08 6.39 39.96
N MET A 48 0.03 5.15 39.46
CA MET A 48 0.42 4.83 38.10
C MET A 48 -0.16 5.89 37.17
N LEU A 49 0.72 6.63 36.49
CA LEU A 49 0.34 7.53 35.40
C LEU A 49 -0.50 6.69 34.44
N LYS A 50 -1.83 6.90 34.49
CA LYS A 50 -2.74 6.33 33.51
C LYS A 50 -2.21 6.79 32.17
N THR A 51 -1.71 5.85 31.37
CA THR A 51 -1.57 6.03 29.94
C THR A 51 -2.93 6.46 29.45
N VAL A 52 -3.09 7.76 29.21
CA VAL A 52 -4.28 8.31 28.59
C VAL A 52 -4.33 7.64 27.23
N ALA A 53 -5.26 6.69 27.08
CA ALA A 53 -5.64 6.21 25.75
C ALA A 53 -5.89 7.46 24.91
N PRO A 54 -5.28 7.60 23.72
CA PRO A 54 -5.51 8.77 22.89
C PRO A 54 -7.01 8.93 22.72
N LYS A 55 -7.56 10.04 23.22
CA LYS A 55 -8.95 10.41 22.95
C LYS A 55 -9.14 10.31 21.43
N PRO A 56 -10.20 9.66 20.93
CA PRO A 56 -10.50 9.72 19.51
C PRO A 56 -10.59 11.20 19.13
N VAL A 57 -9.69 11.64 18.25
CA VAL A 57 -9.73 13.00 17.71
C VAL A 57 -11.10 13.15 17.07
N GLY A 58 -11.90 14.07 17.60
CA GLY A 58 -13.30 14.22 17.24
C GLY A 58 -13.44 14.49 15.74
N ASN A 59 -14.52 13.99 15.13
CA ASN A 59 -14.90 14.44 13.80
C ASN A 59 -15.02 15.98 13.84
N ILE A 60 -14.16 16.69 13.11
CA ILE A 60 -14.20 18.16 13.04
C ILE A 60 -15.06 18.50 11.83
N CYS A 61 -16.21 19.15 12.03
CA CYS A 61 -17.02 19.65 10.93
C CYS A 61 -16.75 21.15 10.72
N VAL A 62 -16.47 21.55 9.49
CA VAL A 62 -16.16 22.92 9.10
C VAL A 62 -17.09 23.42 8.01
N ASP A 63 -17.48 24.68 8.11
CA ASP A 63 -18.19 25.35 7.03
C ASP A 63 -17.21 26.00 6.05
N VAL A 64 -17.43 25.71 4.78
CA VAL A 64 -16.60 26.18 3.67
C VAL A 64 -17.46 26.65 2.52
N LYS A 65 -16.97 27.69 1.85
CA LYS A 65 -17.55 28.19 0.61
C LYS A 65 -16.59 27.84 -0.52
N GLY A 66 -17.11 27.28 -1.60
CA GLY A 66 -16.38 27.07 -2.84
C GLY A 66 -17.10 27.73 -4.00
N SER A 67 -16.36 28.02 -5.07
CA SER A 67 -16.92 28.65 -6.26
C SER A 67 -16.33 28.07 -7.55
N ALA A 68 -17.07 28.20 -8.64
CA ALA A 68 -16.58 27.87 -9.98
C ALA A 68 -17.26 28.72 -11.05
N SER A 69 -16.50 29.11 -12.06
CA SER A 69 -17.03 29.87 -13.21
C SER A 69 -18.06 29.06 -13.99
N THR A 70 -19.14 29.73 -14.40
CA THR A 70 -20.15 29.19 -15.34
C THR A 70 -19.83 29.50 -16.80
N GLU A 71 -18.71 30.18 -17.05
CA GLU A 71 -18.31 30.57 -18.40
C GLU A 71 -18.05 29.35 -19.28
N GLY A 72 -18.78 29.26 -20.40
CA GLY A 72 -18.62 28.20 -21.39
C GLY A 72 -18.95 26.78 -20.89
N VAL A 73 -19.68 26.64 -19.79
CA VAL A 73 -20.06 25.36 -19.20
C VAL A 73 -21.52 25.31 -18.76
N GLU A 74 -22.07 24.11 -18.67
CA GLU A 74 -23.39 23.90 -18.08
C GLU A 74 -23.37 24.19 -16.56
N GLN A 75 -24.47 24.72 -16.03
CA GLN A 75 -24.58 25.06 -14.60
C GLN A 75 -24.29 23.86 -13.68
N GLU A 76 -24.71 22.65 -14.05
CA GLU A 76 -24.42 21.43 -13.29
C GLU A 76 -22.91 21.12 -13.24
N PHE A 77 -22.15 21.44 -14.29
CA PHE A 77 -20.70 21.29 -14.31
C PHE A 77 -20.05 22.29 -13.34
N ALA A 78 -20.46 23.57 -13.41
CA ALA A 78 -19.99 24.60 -12.49
C ALA A 78 -20.33 24.26 -11.04
N ARG A 79 -21.55 23.77 -10.77
CA ARG A 79 -21.97 23.28 -9.45
C ARG A 79 -21.04 22.19 -8.91
N LYS A 80 -20.75 21.16 -9.71
CA LYS A 80 -19.83 20.08 -9.31
C LYS A 80 -18.43 20.63 -9.03
N MET A 81 -17.92 21.52 -9.87
CA MET A 81 -16.61 22.14 -9.67
C MET A 81 -16.55 23.00 -8.39
N ALA A 82 -17.61 23.76 -8.09
CA ALA A 82 -17.71 24.53 -6.86
C ALA A 82 -17.74 23.64 -5.60
N ILE A 83 -18.41 22.48 -5.66
CA ILE A 83 -18.39 21.48 -4.59
C ILE A 83 -16.97 20.94 -4.37
N ARG A 84 -16.26 20.58 -5.45
CA ARG A 84 -14.87 20.12 -5.34
C ARG A 84 -13.95 21.18 -4.76
N ASP A 85 -14.11 22.43 -5.17
CA ASP A 85 -13.35 23.56 -4.63
C ASP A 85 -13.59 23.71 -3.12
N ALA A 86 -14.86 23.70 -2.69
CA ALA A 86 -15.24 23.73 -1.27
C ALA A 86 -14.63 22.56 -0.48
N LEU A 87 -14.70 21.33 -0.99
CA LEU A 87 -14.11 20.16 -0.33
C LEU A 87 -12.59 20.26 -0.21
N LYS A 88 -11.91 20.77 -1.24
CA LYS A 88 -10.46 21.03 -1.20
C LYS A 88 -10.12 22.07 -0.13
N LEU A 89 -10.90 23.15 -0.04
CA LEU A 89 -10.75 24.17 1.00
C LEU A 89 -11.02 23.60 2.40
N ALA A 90 -12.00 22.71 2.57
CA ALA A 90 -12.29 22.06 3.85
C ALA A 90 -11.10 21.23 4.33
N SER A 91 -10.54 20.39 3.46
CA SER A 91 -9.32 19.64 3.79
C SER A 91 -8.19 20.58 4.22
N LEU A 92 -8.00 21.72 3.52
CA LEU A 92 -6.97 22.70 3.89
C LEU A 92 -7.26 23.49 5.18
N LYS A 93 -8.50 23.55 5.67
CA LYS A 93 -8.78 24.25 6.94
C LYS A 93 -8.35 23.45 8.16
N SER A 94 -8.16 22.14 8.03
CA SER A 94 -7.82 21.28 9.16
C SER A 94 -6.35 20.91 9.11
N ASN A 95 -5.64 21.29 10.17
CA ASN A 95 -4.28 20.86 10.52
C ASN A 95 -3.27 20.88 9.34
N VAL A 96 -3.20 22.01 8.64
CA VAL A 96 -2.23 22.21 7.56
C VAL A 96 -0.86 22.51 8.12
N SER A 97 0.12 21.68 7.74
CA SER A 97 1.54 22.00 7.90
C SER A 97 1.98 22.90 6.74
N VAL A 98 2.51 24.08 7.07
CA VAL A 98 3.03 25.03 6.09
C VAL A 98 4.55 24.86 6.03
N HIS A 99 5.06 24.48 4.87
CA HIS A 99 6.49 24.46 4.60
C HIS A 99 6.81 25.66 3.72
N THR A 100 7.62 26.58 4.22
CA THR A 100 8.08 27.76 3.47
C THR A 100 9.55 27.62 3.14
N ASP A 101 9.87 27.65 1.85
CA ASP A 101 11.25 27.79 1.39
C ASP A 101 11.52 29.30 1.26
N GLN A 102 12.36 29.84 2.15
CA GLN A 102 12.75 31.25 2.16
C GLN A 102 14.17 31.38 1.60
N SER A 103 14.33 32.18 0.55
CA SER A 103 15.64 32.62 0.07
C SER A 103 15.88 34.05 0.54
N VAL A 104 17.14 34.41 0.78
CA VAL A 104 17.53 35.77 1.15
C VAL A 104 18.53 36.25 0.11
N GLU A 105 18.05 37.04 -0.85
CA GLU A 105 18.91 37.81 -1.74
C GLU A 105 18.94 39.27 -1.28
N GLN A 106 20.15 39.84 -1.14
CA GLN A 106 20.35 41.28 -0.88
C GLN A 106 19.60 41.85 0.33
N TYR A 107 19.64 41.18 1.48
CA TYR A 107 18.96 41.61 2.73
C TYR A 107 17.44 41.79 2.62
N GLN A 108 16.82 41.33 1.52
CA GLN A 108 15.38 41.22 1.38
C GLN A 108 15.02 39.73 1.46
N MET A 109 14.17 39.37 2.42
CA MET A 109 13.60 38.02 2.47
C MET A 109 12.65 37.87 1.28
N THR A 110 12.96 36.97 0.35
CA THR A 110 12.05 36.56 -0.72
C THR A 110 11.40 35.24 -0.31
N LEU A 111 10.07 35.28 -0.13
CA LEU A 111 9.28 34.06 0.07
C LEU A 111 9.12 33.40 -1.30
N ASP A 112 9.92 32.39 -1.60
CA ASP A 112 9.95 31.80 -2.93
C ASP A 112 8.82 30.78 -3.13
N SER A 113 8.41 30.05 -2.09
CA SER A 113 7.18 29.25 -2.12
C SER A 113 6.69 28.83 -0.73
N ALA A 114 5.36 28.78 -0.55
CA ALA A 114 4.71 28.17 0.60
C ALA A 114 3.92 26.94 0.13
N ARG A 115 4.24 25.77 0.69
CA ARG A 115 3.53 24.50 0.43
C ARG A 115 2.66 24.15 1.62
N PHE A 116 1.36 23.97 1.36
CA PHE A 116 0.36 23.61 2.35
C PHE A 116 0.04 22.11 2.21
N ILE A 117 0.31 21.32 3.25
CA ILE A 117 -0.01 19.88 3.29
C ILE A 117 -1.02 19.66 4.42
N SER A 118 -2.23 19.21 4.07
CA SER A 118 -3.25 18.78 5.03
C SER A 118 -3.26 17.26 5.19
N ALA A 119 -3.42 16.80 6.44
CA ALA A 119 -3.61 15.39 6.77
C ALA A 119 -5.09 15.00 7.00
N SER A 120 -6.03 15.94 6.84
CA SER A 120 -7.43 15.73 7.22
C SER A 120 -8.30 15.27 6.05
N LYS A 121 -9.11 14.25 6.29
CA LYS A 121 -9.85 13.50 5.26
C LYS A 121 -11.33 13.84 5.30
N VAL A 122 -11.98 13.93 4.15
CA VAL A 122 -13.43 14.18 4.07
C VAL A 122 -14.18 12.90 4.41
N LYS A 123 -14.97 12.92 5.49
CA LYS A 123 -15.85 11.81 5.89
C LYS A 123 -17.24 11.94 5.26
N SER A 124 -17.78 13.15 5.27
CA SER A 124 -19.08 13.47 4.70
C SER A 124 -19.21 14.98 4.49
N PHE A 125 -20.17 15.38 3.66
CA PHE A 125 -20.53 16.78 3.51
C PHE A 125 -22.04 16.95 3.32
N LYS A 126 -22.54 18.13 3.66
CA LYS A 126 -23.92 18.56 3.41
C LYS A 126 -23.91 19.94 2.75
N VAL A 127 -24.69 20.08 1.68
CA VAL A 127 -24.93 21.39 1.04
C VAL A 127 -25.86 22.20 1.94
N LEU A 128 -25.40 23.38 2.38
CA LEU A 128 -26.20 24.33 3.18
C LEU A 128 -26.88 25.37 2.29
N LYS A 129 -26.14 25.88 1.29
CA LYS A 129 -26.61 26.90 0.35
C LYS A 129 -25.91 26.70 -0.99
N GLU A 130 -26.63 26.89 -2.08
CA GLU A 130 -26.07 26.88 -3.43
C GLU A 130 -26.82 27.88 -4.33
N GLY A 131 -26.14 28.39 -5.35
CA GLY A 131 -26.73 29.33 -6.31
C GLY A 131 -25.67 30.05 -7.13
N LEU A 132 -26.12 30.90 -8.05
CA LEU A 132 -25.24 31.85 -8.71
C LEU A 132 -24.83 32.94 -7.72
N GLU A 133 -23.60 33.44 -7.86
CA GLU A 133 -23.15 34.62 -7.14
C GLU A 133 -24.06 35.82 -7.44
N SER A 134 -24.03 36.81 -6.55
CA SER A 134 -24.76 38.06 -6.80
C SER A 134 -24.33 38.68 -8.13
N ALA A 135 -25.33 39.06 -8.93
CA ALA A 135 -25.13 39.82 -10.16
C ALA A 135 -24.55 41.22 -9.89
N GLU A 136 -24.67 41.70 -8.66
CA GLU A 136 -24.11 42.96 -8.19
C GLU A 136 -22.80 42.71 -7.43
N ASP A 137 -21.80 43.57 -7.67
CA ASP A 137 -20.56 43.61 -6.91
C ASP A 137 -20.76 44.27 -5.53
N MET A 138 -19.67 44.40 -4.77
CA MET A 138 -19.72 45.03 -3.43
C MET A 138 -20.10 46.52 -3.44
N TYR A 139 -20.14 47.15 -4.62
CA TYR A 139 -20.49 48.56 -4.82
C TYR A 139 -21.86 48.73 -5.50
N GLY A 140 -22.63 47.64 -5.67
CA GLY A 140 -23.94 47.65 -6.31
C GLY A 140 -23.90 47.78 -7.83
N GLN A 141 -22.74 47.58 -8.46
CA GLN A 141 -22.62 47.59 -9.93
C GLN A 141 -22.86 46.18 -10.47
N THR A 142 -23.56 46.07 -11.60
CA THR A 142 -23.76 44.79 -12.27
C THR A 142 -22.42 44.26 -12.79
N LYS A 143 -22.04 43.04 -12.39
CA LYS A 143 -20.83 42.38 -12.86
C LYS A 143 -20.92 42.13 -14.37
N GLU A 144 -19.88 42.54 -15.09
CA GLU A 144 -19.70 42.15 -16.48
C GLU A 144 -19.08 40.75 -16.56
N GLY A 145 -19.74 39.83 -17.28
CA GLY A 145 -19.26 38.47 -17.50
C GLY A 145 -20.18 37.37 -16.96
N SER A 146 -19.71 36.12 -17.02
CA SER A 146 -20.45 34.97 -16.51
C SER A 146 -20.34 34.87 -15.00
N LEU A 147 -21.47 34.75 -14.30
CA LEU A 147 -21.51 34.64 -12.84
C LEU A 147 -20.93 33.31 -12.37
N ASN A 148 -20.16 33.33 -11.28
CA ASN A 148 -19.72 32.10 -10.62
C ASN A 148 -20.89 31.35 -9.96
N TYR A 149 -20.85 30.02 -9.98
CA TYR A 149 -21.68 29.19 -9.13
C TYR A 149 -21.01 29.05 -7.76
N GLU A 150 -21.71 29.35 -6.68
CA GLU A 150 -21.21 29.30 -5.31
C GLU A 150 -21.95 28.23 -4.50
N VAL A 151 -21.20 27.49 -3.68
CA VAL A 151 -21.76 26.51 -2.73
C VAL A 151 -21.16 26.72 -1.35
N THR A 152 -22.01 26.62 -0.34
CA THR A 152 -21.60 26.55 1.06
C THR A 152 -21.87 25.14 1.57
N LEU A 153 -20.80 24.46 2.00
CA LEU A 153 -20.85 23.10 2.52
C LEU A 153 -20.51 23.07 4.00
N ASN A 154 -21.22 22.23 4.75
CA ASN A 154 -20.75 21.72 6.03
C ASN A 154 -20.00 20.41 5.77
N VAL A 155 -18.70 20.36 6.06
CA VAL A 155 -17.82 19.23 5.73
C VAL A 155 -17.26 18.64 7.01
N CYS A 156 -17.56 17.37 7.27
CA CYS A 156 -17.02 16.65 8.41
C CYS A 156 -15.73 15.93 8.02
N LEU A 157 -14.67 16.20 8.77
CA LEU A 157 -13.33 15.71 8.56
C LEU A 157 -12.98 14.63 9.60
N THR A 158 -12.14 13.69 9.20
CA THR A 158 -11.61 12.64 10.07
C THR A 158 -10.09 12.52 9.95
N GLU A 159 -9.44 12.19 11.06
CA GLU A 159 -8.03 11.82 11.14
C GLU A 159 -7.84 10.30 11.33
N GLU A 160 -8.92 9.51 11.25
CA GLU A 160 -8.89 8.05 11.44
C GLU A 160 -7.79 7.40 10.58
N ARG A 161 -6.96 6.57 11.23
CA ARG A 161 -5.92 5.76 10.58
C ARG A 161 -6.62 4.74 9.68
N GLY A 162 -6.35 4.81 8.38
CA GLY A 162 -6.99 3.93 7.38
C GLY A 162 -7.87 4.64 6.35
N VAL A 163 -8.22 5.92 6.51
CA VAL A 163 -8.78 6.71 5.40
C VAL A 163 -7.61 7.42 4.68
N CYS A 164 -7.64 7.68 3.39
CA CYS A 164 -6.47 8.23 2.67
C CYS A 164 -6.57 9.75 2.48
N THR A 165 -5.50 10.49 2.82
CA THR A 165 -5.49 11.98 2.88
C THR A 165 -5.63 12.66 1.52
N SER A 166 -5.32 11.96 0.43
CA SER A 166 -5.30 12.48 -0.94
C SER A 166 -6.47 12.01 -1.81
N LEU A 167 -7.38 11.18 -1.27
CA LEU A 167 -8.54 10.68 -2.01
C LEU A 167 -9.74 11.60 -1.79
N THR A 168 -10.13 12.32 -2.84
CA THR A 168 -11.43 13.00 -2.90
C THR A 168 -12.42 12.05 -3.58
N GLY A 169 -13.49 11.69 -2.90
CA GLY A 169 -14.59 10.92 -3.47
C GLY A 169 -14.76 9.52 -2.89
N ASN A 170 -15.59 8.72 -3.55
CA ASN A 170 -15.82 7.32 -3.16
C ASN A 170 -14.52 6.48 -3.20
N GLU A 171 -14.29 5.70 -2.15
CA GLU A 171 -13.15 4.78 -2.09
C GLU A 171 -13.43 3.54 -2.95
N TYR A 172 -12.76 3.44 -4.10
CA TYR A 172 -12.79 2.25 -4.95
C TYR A 172 -11.47 1.52 -4.89
N GLN A 173 -11.52 0.18 -4.83
CA GLN A 173 -10.34 -0.63 -5.04
C GLN A 173 -9.87 -0.43 -6.49
N ALA A 174 -8.64 0.04 -6.67
CA ALA A 174 -7.97 -0.02 -7.98
C ALA A 174 -7.96 -1.46 -8.48
N ARG A 175 -7.92 -1.69 -9.80
CA ARG A 175 -7.84 -3.07 -10.30
C ARG A 175 -6.38 -3.51 -10.38
N LEU A 176 -6.07 -4.64 -9.75
CA LEU A 176 -4.73 -5.25 -9.74
C LEU A 176 -4.65 -6.44 -10.70
N ALA A 177 -3.66 -6.46 -11.59
CA ALA A 177 -3.25 -7.66 -12.31
C ALA A 177 -2.03 -8.27 -11.61
N VAL A 178 -2.04 -9.59 -11.37
CA VAL A 178 -0.90 -10.31 -10.80
C VAL A 178 -0.26 -11.17 -11.89
N ALA A 179 0.96 -10.85 -12.25
CA ALA A 179 1.71 -11.60 -13.26
C ALA A 179 2.17 -12.97 -12.75
N PRO A 180 2.48 -13.91 -13.66
CA PRO A 180 3.21 -15.11 -13.31
C PRO A 180 4.54 -14.78 -12.62
N VAL A 181 4.88 -15.59 -11.62
CA VAL A 181 6.15 -15.47 -10.90
C VAL A 181 7.27 -16.04 -11.76
N VAL A 182 8.39 -15.33 -11.78
CA VAL A 182 9.59 -15.72 -12.54
C VAL A 182 10.78 -15.87 -11.61
N MET A 183 11.83 -16.57 -12.05
CA MET A 183 13.01 -16.84 -11.24
C MET A 183 14.30 -16.61 -12.04
N ALA A 184 15.28 -15.96 -11.41
CA ALA A 184 16.59 -15.71 -12.01
C ALA A 184 17.43 -17.00 -12.18
N HIS A 185 17.39 -17.88 -11.18
CA HIS A 185 18.19 -19.12 -11.14
C HIS A 185 17.34 -20.37 -10.88
N PRO A 186 16.67 -20.94 -11.92
CA PRO A 186 15.80 -22.12 -11.77
C PRO A 186 16.46 -23.35 -11.13
N GLY A 187 17.80 -23.47 -11.22
CA GLY A 187 18.57 -24.57 -10.62
C GLY A 187 18.53 -24.61 -9.09
N GLU A 188 18.29 -23.48 -8.44
CA GLU A 188 18.31 -23.36 -6.97
C GLU A 188 17.05 -23.91 -6.30
N ALA A 189 15.99 -24.14 -7.08
CA ALA A 189 14.69 -24.60 -6.60
C ALA A 189 14.37 -26.05 -6.98
N ARG A 190 15.37 -26.85 -7.38
CA ARG A 190 15.16 -28.22 -7.87
C ARG A 190 14.47 -29.13 -6.86
N ASP A 191 14.65 -28.89 -5.56
CA ASP A 191 14.03 -29.64 -4.47
C ASP A 191 12.58 -29.22 -4.20
N ILE A 192 12.11 -28.07 -4.71
CA ILE A 192 10.77 -27.54 -4.47
C ILE A 192 9.88 -27.80 -5.69
N SER A 193 8.80 -28.56 -5.51
CA SER A 193 7.80 -28.79 -6.55
C SER A 193 6.71 -27.69 -6.54
N ASN A 194 6.14 -27.40 -7.70
CA ASN A 194 5.05 -26.41 -7.89
C ASN A 194 5.38 -24.96 -7.45
N LEU A 195 6.66 -24.58 -7.36
CA LEU A 195 7.03 -23.29 -6.77
C LEU A 195 6.40 -22.07 -7.47
N LEU A 196 6.61 -21.88 -8.78
CA LEU A 196 6.18 -20.64 -9.45
C LEU A 196 4.65 -20.47 -9.48
N LEU A 197 3.94 -21.52 -9.87
CA LEU A 197 2.48 -21.52 -9.92
C LEU A 197 1.88 -21.46 -8.51
N GLY A 198 2.40 -22.26 -7.58
CA GLY A 198 1.96 -22.27 -6.18
C GLY A 198 2.19 -20.92 -5.50
N TYR A 199 3.29 -20.22 -5.83
CA TYR A 199 3.54 -18.87 -5.33
C TYR A 199 2.48 -17.88 -5.82
N GLN A 200 2.16 -17.88 -7.13
CA GLN A 200 1.12 -17.02 -7.67
C GLN A 200 -0.26 -17.31 -7.06
N GLN A 201 -0.59 -18.58 -6.86
CA GLN A 201 -1.84 -19.02 -6.22
C GLN A 201 -1.91 -18.60 -4.76
N GLU A 202 -0.79 -18.67 -4.02
CA GLU A 202 -0.74 -18.20 -2.64
C GLU A 202 -0.86 -16.68 -2.54
N LEU A 203 -0.34 -15.93 -3.50
CA LEU A 203 -0.61 -14.48 -3.59
C LEU A 203 -2.10 -14.22 -3.80
N GLU A 204 -2.74 -14.91 -4.76
CA GLU A 204 -4.19 -14.79 -5.00
C GLU A 204 -5.00 -15.08 -3.72
N ARG A 205 -4.72 -16.22 -3.07
CA ARG A 205 -5.42 -16.62 -1.85
C ARG A 205 -5.27 -15.58 -0.75
N ARG A 206 -4.04 -15.13 -0.47
CA ARG A 206 -3.76 -14.17 0.62
C ARG A 206 -4.29 -12.77 0.33
N ILE A 207 -4.23 -12.30 -0.92
CA ILE A 207 -4.83 -11.02 -1.33
C ILE A 207 -6.34 -11.07 -1.09
N ASN A 208 -6.99 -12.16 -1.50
CA ASN A 208 -8.42 -12.35 -1.28
C ASN A 208 -8.79 -12.47 0.20
N ASP A 209 -8.01 -13.21 1.00
CA ASP A 209 -8.21 -13.38 2.45
C ASP A 209 -8.07 -12.05 3.21
N LYS A 210 -7.30 -11.10 2.67
CA LYS A 210 -7.17 -9.73 3.20
C LYS A 210 -8.29 -8.80 2.73
N GLY A 211 -9.28 -9.28 1.99
CA GLY A 211 -10.46 -8.53 1.56
C GLY A 211 -10.28 -7.71 0.29
N TYR A 212 -9.17 -7.85 -0.43
CA TYR A 212 -8.98 -7.19 -1.71
C TYR A 212 -9.52 -8.07 -2.83
N GLN A 213 -10.63 -7.66 -3.44
CA GLN A 213 -11.39 -8.48 -4.39
C GLN A 213 -11.21 -8.02 -5.84
N ASN A 214 -10.83 -6.77 -6.07
CA ASN A 214 -10.67 -6.22 -7.42
C ASN A 214 -9.31 -6.57 -8.05
N PHE A 215 -9.04 -7.86 -8.25
CA PHE A 215 -7.81 -8.30 -8.90
C PHE A 215 -8.04 -9.43 -9.91
N THR A 216 -7.01 -9.73 -10.69
CA THR A 216 -7.02 -10.84 -11.66
C THR A 216 -5.63 -11.42 -11.83
N LEU A 217 -5.55 -12.74 -12.05
CA LEU A 217 -4.31 -13.42 -12.39
C LEU A 217 -4.08 -13.41 -13.90
N LEU A 218 -2.89 -13.00 -14.31
CA LEU A 218 -2.42 -13.21 -15.67
C LEU A 218 -1.94 -14.65 -15.82
N LYS A 219 -2.51 -15.35 -16.81
CA LYS A 219 -2.10 -16.69 -17.21
C LYS A 219 -1.30 -16.56 -18.49
N ALA A 220 -0.01 -16.31 -18.37
CA ALA A 220 0.91 -16.28 -19.50
C ALA A 220 1.94 -17.41 -19.35
N PRO A 221 2.35 -18.07 -20.45
CA PRO A 221 3.47 -18.99 -20.40
C PRO A 221 4.74 -18.22 -20.00
N VAL A 222 5.40 -18.67 -18.93
CA VAL A 222 6.68 -18.12 -18.51
C VAL A 222 7.78 -18.84 -19.29
N GLU A 223 8.34 -18.19 -20.31
CA GLU A 223 9.61 -18.66 -20.88
C GLU A 223 10.75 -18.35 -19.91
N LEU A 224 11.28 -19.40 -19.26
CA LEU A 224 12.44 -19.28 -18.38
C LEU A 224 13.71 -19.26 -19.21
N ARG A 225 14.28 -18.06 -19.42
CA ARG A 225 15.62 -17.92 -20.00
C ARG A 225 16.65 -17.77 -18.88
N PRO A 226 17.65 -18.68 -18.77
CA PRO A 226 18.69 -18.54 -17.75
C PRO A 226 19.57 -17.32 -18.05
N ASN A 227 20.13 -16.71 -17.00
CA ASN A 227 21.10 -15.61 -17.08
C ASN A 227 20.64 -14.29 -17.71
N VAL A 228 19.33 -14.04 -17.78
CA VAL A 228 18.82 -12.71 -18.16
C VAL A 228 18.51 -11.92 -16.90
N MET A 229 18.92 -10.65 -16.87
CA MET A 229 18.45 -9.70 -15.86
C MET A 229 16.92 -9.62 -15.94
N VAL A 230 16.25 -10.24 -14.97
CA VAL A 230 14.79 -10.23 -14.89
C VAL A 230 14.36 -8.90 -14.29
N ALA A 231 13.95 -7.97 -15.15
CA ALA A 231 13.43 -6.66 -14.79
C ALA A 231 12.08 -6.41 -15.48
N PRO A 232 11.23 -5.52 -14.94
CA PRO A 232 9.97 -5.15 -15.59
C PRO A 232 10.19 -4.63 -17.01
N ASN A 233 9.50 -5.22 -17.99
CA ASN A 233 9.44 -4.65 -19.34
C ASN A 233 8.39 -3.54 -19.36
N LEU A 234 8.86 -2.28 -19.38
CA LEU A 234 8.00 -1.09 -19.38
C LEU A 234 7.63 -0.62 -20.78
N SER A 235 7.84 -1.44 -21.81
CA SER A 235 7.44 -1.08 -23.18
C SER A 235 5.93 -0.83 -23.24
N PRO A 236 5.50 0.28 -23.88
CA PRO A 236 4.08 0.61 -24.03
C PRO A 236 3.24 -0.54 -24.61
N GLU A 237 3.75 -1.24 -25.62
CA GLU A 237 3.05 -2.32 -26.31
C GLU A 237 2.70 -3.49 -25.37
N VAL A 238 3.64 -3.90 -24.52
CA VAL A 238 3.39 -4.97 -23.54
C VAL A 238 2.43 -4.51 -22.45
N LEU A 239 2.63 -3.32 -21.91
CA LEU A 239 1.80 -2.81 -20.81
C LEU A 239 0.37 -2.47 -21.25
N ASP A 240 0.19 -1.91 -22.45
CA ASP A 240 -1.13 -1.65 -23.02
C ASP A 240 -1.87 -2.97 -23.28
N GLY A 241 -1.19 -4.01 -23.79
CA GLY A 241 -1.81 -5.34 -23.97
C GLY A 241 -2.29 -5.96 -22.65
N VAL A 242 -1.52 -5.79 -21.56
CA VAL A 242 -1.95 -6.23 -20.22
C VAL A 242 -3.14 -5.40 -19.75
N ARG A 243 -3.10 -4.07 -19.88
CA ARG A 243 -4.20 -3.19 -19.50
C ARG A 243 -5.49 -3.55 -20.24
N ASP A 244 -5.43 -3.70 -21.55
CA ASP A 244 -6.63 -3.88 -22.38
C ASP A 244 -7.28 -5.26 -22.16
N SER A 245 -6.47 -6.28 -21.87
CA SER A 245 -6.96 -7.63 -21.56
C SER A 245 -7.50 -7.78 -20.13
N THR A 246 -6.98 -7.01 -19.18
CA THR A 246 -7.33 -7.15 -17.75
C THR A 246 -8.22 -6.04 -17.21
N GLY A 247 -8.23 -4.86 -17.84
CA GLY A 247 -8.76 -3.61 -17.29
C GLY A 247 -8.03 -3.12 -16.03
N ALA A 248 -6.83 -3.64 -15.75
CA ALA A 248 -6.10 -3.31 -14.52
C ALA A 248 -5.45 -1.93 -14.59
N GLN A 249 -5.41 -1.24 -13.45
CA GLN A 249 -4.64 -0.01 -13.27
C GLN A 249 -3.21 -0.33 -12.85
N TYR A 250 -3.04 -1.40 -12.08
CA TYR A 250 -1.75 -1.80 -11.51
C TYR A 250 -1.40 -3.23 -11.90
N LEU A 251 -0.10 -3.49 -12.09
CA LEU A 251 0.47 -4.81 -12.36
C LEU A 251 1.51 -5.15 -11.30
N LEU A 252 1.27 -6.25 -10.57
CA LEU A 252 2.23 -6.85 -9.64
C LEU A 252 3.11 -7.86 -10.38
N LEU A 253 4.41 -7.61 -10.39
CA LEU A 253 5.42 -8.53 -10.89
C LEU A 253 6.24 -9.08 -9.72
N SER A 254 6.54 -10.37 -9.71
CA SER A 254 7.35 -11.02 -8.66
C SER A 254 8.50 -11.80 -9.29
N VAL A 255 9.71 -11.59 -8.77
CA VAL A 255 10.95 -12.21 -9.25
C VAL A 255 11.67 -12.87 -8.08
N ILE A 256 11.77 -14.20 -8.11
CA ILE A 256 12.61 -14.93 -7.17
C ILE A 256 14.07 -14.75 -7.60
N ARG A 257 14.84 -14.03 -6.77
CA ARG A 257 16.24 -13.67 -7.03
C ARG A 257 17.20 -14.78 -6.60
N SER A 258 16.97 -15.37 -5.44
CA SER A 258 17.83 -16.40 -4.87
C SER A 258 17.04 -17.42 -4.05
N LEU A 259 17.39 -18.69 -4.21
CA LEU A 259 17.01 -19.84 -3.37
C LEU A 259 18.21 -20.72 -3.05
N SER A 260 19.40 -20.12 -3.14
CA SER A 260 20.69 -20.78 -3.03
C SER A 260 20.83 -21.56 -1.72
N LEU A 261 21.35 -22.78 -1.85
CA LEU A 261 21.64 -23.69 -0.75
C LEU A 261 23.11 -23.59 -0.37
N HIS A 262 23.37 -23.47 0.91
CA HIS A 262 24.71 -23.36 1.48
C HIS A 262 24.93 -24.44 2.54
N SER A 263 26.19 -24.82 2.71
CA SER A 263 26.63 -25.70 3.78
C SER A 263 27.77 -25.02 4.51
N ASP A 264 27.75 -25.03 5.84
CA ASP A 264 28.87 -24.53 6.62
C ASP A 264 30.19 -25.23 6.25
N ASN A 265 31.29 -24.49 6.35
CA ASN A 265 32.64 -24.97 6.11
C ASN A 265 33.33 -25.45 7.40
N GLY A 266 32.57 -25.69 8.47
CA GLY A 266 33.07 -26.23 9.73
C GLY A 266 33.79 -27.57 9.58
N TYR A 267 34.60 -27.90 10.60
CA TYR A 267 35.50 -29.07 10.63
C TYR A 267 34.82 -30.39 10.23
N LEU A 268 33.59 -30.63 10.70
CA LEU A 268 32.84 -31.85 10.40
C LEU A 268 32.49 -31.98 8.92
N ASN A 269 32.08 -30.89 8.27
CA ASN A 269 31.79 -30.88 6.83
C ASN A 269 33.09 -30.97 6.02
N GLY A 270 34.18 -30.38 6.50
CA GLY A 270 35.53 -30.57 5.94
C GLY A 270 35.95 -32.04 5.94
N ALA A 271 35.79 -32.74 7.08
CA ALA A 271 36.09 -34.17 7.20
C ALA A 271 35.21 -35.03 6.27
N LYS A 272 33.89 -34.74 6.18
CA LYS A 272 33.01 -35.43 5.23
C LYS A 272 33.48 -35.29 3.79
N ARG A 273 33.84 -34.07 3.35
CA ARG A 273 34.38 -33.84 2.00
C ARG A 273 35.67 -34.60 1.76
N PHE A 274 36.57 -34.65 2.75
CA PHE A 274 37.83 -35.41 2.67
C PHE A 274 37.58 -36.91 2.43
N TYR A 275 36.59 -37.50 3.12
CA TYR A 275 36.22 -38.90 2.93
C TYR A 275 35.18 -39.14 1.81
N ASN A 276 34.94 -38.15 0.95
CA ASN A 276 33.95 -38.21 -0.13
C ASN A 276 32.52 -38.59 0.33
N LEU A 277 32.15 -38.17 1.55
CA LEU A 277 30.83 -38.33 2.14
C LEU A 277 29.93 -37.13 1.79
N GLU A 278 28.63 -37.37 1.67
CA GLU A 278 27.64 -36.34 1.34
C GLU A 278 27.59 -35.24 2.43
N VAL A 279 27.73 -33.98 2.01
CA VAL A 279 27.47 -32.81 2.84
C VAL A 279 26.10 -32.25 2.49
N LYS A 280 25.20 -32.30 3.46
CA LYS A 280 23.86 -31.72 3.31
C LYS A 280 23.91 -30.21 3.55
N PRO A 281 23.19 -29.42 2.74
CA PRO A 281 23.00 -28.00 3.02
C PRO A 281 22.33 -27.78 4.38
N ASP A 282 22.81 -26.78 5.12
CA ASP A 282 22.31 -26.39 6.44
C ASP A 282 21.74 -24.96 6.46
N SER A 283 21.84 -24.26 5.33
CA SER A 283 21.36 -22.89 5.19
C SER A 283 20.84 -22.61 3.78
N ARG A 284 19.86 -21.71 3.68
CA ARG A 284 19.23 -21.31 2.42
C ARG A 284 18.96 -19.82 2.43
N PHE A 285 19.42 -19.13 1.40
CA PHE A 285 19.07 -17.73 1.20
C PHE A 285 17.85 -17.65 0.29
N LEU A 286 16.81 -16.98 0.78
CA LEU A 286 15.57 -16.74 0.06
C LEU A 286 15.49 -15.25 -0.23
N GLU A 287 15.43 -14.85 -1.50
CA GLU A 287 15.27 -13.45 -1.89
C GLU A 287 14.24 -13.31 -3.01
N VAL A 288 13.31 -12.38 -2.86
CA VAL A 288 12.29 -12.06 -3.87
C VAL A 288 12.15 -10.55 -4.00
N ASP A 289 12.16 -10.09 -5.25
CA ASP A 289 11.77 -8.73 -5.62
C ASP A 289 10.33 -8.72 -6.08
N TRP A 290 9.58 -7.70 -5.68
CA TRP A 290 8.29 -7.40 -6.30
C TRP A 290 8.18 -5.95 -6.71
N TYR A 291 7.50 -5.75 -7.83
CA TYR A 291 7.34 -4.46 -8.50
C TYR A 291 5.86 -4.19 -8.70
N MET A 292 5.44 -2.97 -8.38
CA MET A 292 4.16 -2.44 -8.78
C MET A 292 4.37 -1.52 -9.97
N VAL A 293 3.74 -1.86 -11.10
CA VAL A 293 3.75 -1.04 -12.31
C VAL A 293 2.38 -0.38 -12.47
N ASP A 294 2.36 0.93 -12.65
CA ASP A 294 1.15 1.67 -13.03
C ASP A 294 0.99 1.54 -14.55
N LEU A 295 -0.08 0.87 -14.98
CA LEU A 295 -0.38 0.60 -16.39
C LEU A 295 -0.91 1.83 -17.13
N MET A 296 -1.45 2.81 -16.40
CA MET A 296 -1.91 4.08 -16.97
C MET A 296 -0.74 5.02 -17.26
N LYS A 297 0.25 5.04 -16.35
CA LYS A 297 1.45 5.90 -16.42
C LYS A 297 2.70 5.19 -16.95
N LYS A 298 2.63 3.89 -17.19
CA LYS A 298 3.69 3.05 -17.79
C LYS A 298 5.03 3.12 -17.06
N ARG A 299 4.98 3.07 -15.72
CA ARG A 299 6.19 3.16 -14.88
C ARG A 299 6.07 2.32 -13.61
N VAL A 300 7.22 1.92 -13.07
CA VAL A 300 7.29 1.37 -11.71
C VAL A 300 6.92 2.48 -10.73
N VAL A 301 5.97 2.19 -9.86
CA VAL A 301 5.48 3.10 -8.81
C VAL A 301 5.88 2.65 -7.41
N HIS A 302 6.21 1.37 -7.26
CA HIS A 302 6.65 0.78 -6.01
C HIS A 302 7.55 -0.43 -6.30
N GLN A 303 8.62 -0.57 -5.53
CA GLN A 303 9.53 -1.70 -5.61
C GLN A 303 9.99 -2.06 -4.20
N HIS A 304 10.02 -3.35 -3.90
CA HIS A 304 10.53 -3.85 -2.64
C HIS A 304 11.30 -5.15 -2.85
N ARG A 305 12.27 -5.41 -1.97
CA ARG A 305 12.99 -6.68 -1.87
C ARG A 305 12.75 -7.26 -0.48
N GLY A 306 12.30 -8.51 -0.42
CA GLY A 306 12.21 -9.28 0.81
C GLY A 306 13.13 -10.49 0.76
N GLY A 307 13.63 -10.90 1.91
CA GLY A 307 14.45 -12.10 1.98
C GLY A 307 14.71 -12.59 3.40
N PHE A 308 15.14 -13.84 3.48
CA PHE A 308 15.41 -14.56 4.74
C PHE A 308 16.61 -15.49 4.59
N ASP A 309 17.41 -15.55 5.65
CA ASP A 309 18.46 -16.55 5.82
C ASP A 309 17.93 -17.69 6.70
N VAL A 310 17.58 -18.79 6.06
CA VAL A 310 17.01 -19.97 6.74
C VAL A 310 18.15 -20.87 7.18
N LYS A 311 18.11 -21.36 8.43
CA LYS A 311 19.07 -22.31 8.99
C LYS A 311 18.43 -23.67 9.32
N GLY A 312 19.25 -24.71 9.42
CA GLY A 312 18.85 -26.06 9.79
C GLY A 312 18.49 -26.92 8.58
N GLU A 313 17.41 -27.71 8.67
CA GLU A 313 16.95 -28.53 7.55
C GLU A 313 16.26 -27.66 6.49
N VAL A 314 17.03 -27.24 5.48
CA VAL A 314 16.58 -26.30 4.45
C VAL A 314 16.13 -26.96 3.14
N THR A 315 16.53 -28.21 2.92
CA THR A 315 16.08 -28.99 1.75
C THR A 315 14.67 -29.50 2.00
N VAL A 316 13.75 -29.21 1.09
CA VAL A 316 12.31 -29.50 1.30
C VAL A 316 11.96 -30.91 0.83
N GLY A 317 12.40 -31.23 -0.40
CA GLY A 317 12.04 -32.44 -1.12
C GLY A 317 10.78 -32.27 -1.98
N ARG A 318 10.72 -33.03 -3.09
CA ARG A 318 9.68 -32.90 -4.12
C ARG A 318 8.29 -33.40 -3.67
N ASN A 319 8.21 -34.12 -2.55
CA ASN A 319 6.99 -34.69 -1.98
C ASN A 319 6.16 -33.70 -1.15
N LYS A 320 6.67 -32.49 -0.91
CA LYS A 320 5.96 -31.41 -0.21
C LYS A 320 5.77 -30.23 -1.18
N PRO A 321 4.77 -30.29 -2.08
CA PRO A 321 4.60 -29.25 -3.09
C PRO A 321 4.27 -27.90 -2.47
N PHE A 322 4.78 -26.84 -3.09
CA PHE A 322 4.54 -25.46 -2.69
C PHE A 322 3.03 -25.16 -2.63
N GLY A 323 2.61 -24.44 -1.59
CA GLY A 323 1.20 -24.12 -1.33
C GLY A 323 0.48 -25.13 -0.43
N THR A 324 1.13 -26.25 -0.05
CA THR A 324 0.55 -27.21 0.89
C THR A 324 0.96 -26.93 2.34
N ASN A 325 0.13 -27.38 3.29
CA ASN A 325 0.47 -27.34 4.72
C ASN A 325 1.79 -28.08 5.02
N ALA A 326 2.06 -29.19 4.33
CA ALA A 326 3.29 -29.96 4.47
C ALA A 326 4.54 -29.19 4.00
N PHE A 327 4.38 -28.32 3.00
CA PHE A 327 5.46 -27.40 2.61
C PHE A 327 5.67 -26.33 3.67
N PHE A 328 4.59 -25.65 4.08
CA PHE A 328 4.66 -24.52 5.02
C PHE A 328 5.08 -24.90 6.45
N SER A 329 5.06 -26.19 6.82
CA SER A 329 5.60 -26.68 8.09
C SER A 329 7.12 -26.89 8.08
N THR A 330 7.78 -26.80 6.94
CA THR A 330 9.26 -26.87 6.85
C THR A 330 9.91 -25.53 7.17
N ASN A 331 11.20 -25.50 7.54
CA ASN A 331 11.94 -24.26 7.79
C ASN A 331 11.89 -23.31 6.58
N THR A 332 12.14 -23.84 5.38
CA THR A 332 12.05 -23.09 4.12
C THR A 332 10.62 -22.62 3.85
N GLY A 333 9.62 -23.47 4.11
CA GLY A 333 8.22 -23.12 3.94
C GLY A 333 7.77 -21.99 4.85
N MET A 334 8.18 -21.98 6.13
CA MET A 334 7.90 -20.89 7.06
C MET A 334 8.50 -19.57 6.59
N ALA A 335 9.72 -19.59 6.02
CA ALA A 335 10.34 -18.40 5.45
C ALA A 335 9.55 -17.87 4.24
N PHE A 336 9.10 -18.76 3.34
CA PHE A 336 8.19 -18.37 2.26
C PHE A 336 6.86 -17.84 2.76
N HIS A 337 6.31 -18.40 3.84
CA HIS A 337 5.07 -17.92 4.45
C HIS A 337 5.21 -16.48 4.92
N ALA A 338 6.27 -16.18 5.69
CA ALA A 338 6.57 -14.84 6.16
C ALA A 338 6.83 -13.86 5.01
N LEU A 339 7.53 -14.30 3.97
CA LEU A 339 7.81 -13.50 2.77
C LEU A 339 6.53 -13.16 1.99
N LEU A 340 5.64 -14.14 1.78
CA LEU A 340 4.36 -13.93 1.11
C LEU A 340 3.49 -12.94 1.88
N ASP A 341 3.46 -13.04 3.22
CA ASP A 341 2.75 -12.08 4.06
C ASP A 341 3.34 -10.67 3.94
N GLN A 342 4.67 -10.55 3.94
CA GLN A 342 5.35 -9.27 3.72
C GLN A 342 4.98 -8.69 2.35
N GLN A 343 5.03 -9.50 1.28
CA GLN A 343 4.69 -9.04 -0.06
C GLN A 343 3.23 -8.60 -0.18
N VAL A 344 2.30 -9.38 0.36
CA VAL A 344 0.87 -9.07 0.29
C VAL A 344 0.55 -7.81 1.10
N ASN A 345 1.04 -7.71 2.34
CA ASN A 345 0.82 -6.51 3.15
C ASN A 345 1.42 -5.27 2.46
N ASN A 346 2.66 -5.35 1.98
CA ASN A 346 3.31 -4.23 1.27
C ASN A 346 2.56 -3.82 0.00
N THR A 347 2.01 -4.79 -0.73
CA THR A 347 1.18 -4.56 -1.93
C THR A 347 -0.13 -3.86 -1.57
N LEU A 348 -0.84 -4.36 -0.56
CA LEU A 348 -2.13 -3.82 -0.16
C LEU A 348 -1.99 -2.45 0.50
N ASP A 349 -0.98 -2.25 1.35
CA ASP A 349 -0.65 -0.95 1.95
C ASP A 349 -0.38 0.10 0.88
N PHE A 350 0.35 -0.28 -0.18
CA PHE A 350 0.56 0.61 -1.33
C PHE A 350 -0.76 0.96 -2.01
N LEU A 351 -1.59 -0.03 -2.33
CA LEU A 351 -2.83 0.13 -3.10
C LEU A 351 -3.93 0.87 -2.32
N HIS A 352 -3.95 0.72 -1.00
CA HIS A 352 -4.98 1.26 -0.11
C HIS A 352 -5.18 2.77 -0.28
N CYS A 353 -4.09 3.51 -0.48
CA CYS A 353 -4.12 4.96 -0.69
C CYS A 353 -3.82 5.40 -2.13
N LYS A 354 -4.17 4.58 -3.11
CA LYS A 354 -4.11 4.98 -4.53
C LYS A 354 -5.48 5.33 -5.06
N PRO A 355 -5.62 6.49 -5.74
CA PRO A 355 -6.88 6.83 -6.37
C PRO A 355 -7.17 5.84 -7.48
N PHE A 356 -8.43 5.43 -7.56
CA PHE A 356 -8.93 4.71 -8.70
C PHE A 356 -8.85 5.59 -9.95
N GLU A 357 -8.17 5.06 -10.97
CA GLU A 357 -8.11 5.65 -12.31
C GLU A 357 -8.46 4.57 -13.34
N SER A 358 -9.29 4.93 -14.31
CA SER A 358 -9.73 4.08 -15.41
C SER A 358 -9.88 4.91 -16.69
N GLN A 359 -10.44 4.32 -17.75
CA GLN A 359 -10.71 5.00 -19.01
C GLN A 359 -12.12 4.72 -19.52
N VAL A 360 -12.64 5.66 -20.31
CA VAL A 360 -13.79 5.41 -21.19
C VAL A 360 -13.32 4.47 -22.30
N ILE A 361 -13.94 3.31 -22.40
CA ILE A 361 -13.57 2.27 -23.39
C ILE A 361 -14.52 2.25 -24.58
N ASP A 362 -15.71 2.82 -24.43
CA ASP A 362 -16.71 2.85 -25.48
C ASP A 362 -17.75 3.95 -25.22
N VAL A 363 -18.34 4.47 -26.30
CA VAL A 363 -19.39 5.47 -26.27
C VAL A 363 -20.46 5.08 -27.27
N ARG A 364 -21.67 4.73 -26.79
CA ARG A 364 -22.79 4.27 -27.62
C ARG A 364 -24.11 4.85 -27.16
N GLY A 365 -24.80 5.58 -28.03
CA GLY A 365 -26.16 6.06 -27.76
C GLY A 365 -26.30 6.89 -26.49
N GLY A 366 -25.30 7.74 -26.18
CA GLY A 366 -25.27 8.56 -24.96
C GLY A 366 -24.87 7.80 -23.68
N GLN A 367 -24.55 6.51 -23.78
CA GLN A 367 -24.00 5.69 -22.70
C GLN A 367 -22.49 5.55 -22.84
N TYR A 368 -21.81 5.61 -21.71
CA TYR A 368 -20.35 5.53 -21.59
C TYR A 368 -19.99 4.23 -20.88
N VAL A 369 -19.10 3.46 -21.49
CA VAL A 369 -18.61 2.20 -20.93
C VAL A 369 -17.23 2.45 -20.34
N ILE A 370 -16.99 1.97 -19.12
CA ILE A 370 -15.78 2.22 -18.34
C ILE A 370 -15.25 0.91 -17.78
N TYR A 371 -13.92 0.73 -17.74
CA TYR A 371 -13.29 -0.38 -17.01
C TYR A 371 -13.48 -0.19 -15.50
N LEU A 372 -14.63 -0.61 -14.99
CA LEU A 372 -15.00 -0.57 -13.58
C LEU A 372 -15.73 -1.88 -13.27
N ASN A 373 -15.15 -2.69 -12.40
CA ASN A 373 -15.68 -3.99 -12.02
C ASN A 373 -16.52 -3.86 -10.73
N SER A 374 -17.55 -4.68 -10.57
CA SER A 374 -18.35 -4.73 -9.33
C SER A 374 -17.53 -4.95 -8.06
N ALA A 375 -16.41 -5.67 -8.15
CA ALA A 375 -15.47 -5.89 -7.05
C ALA A 375 -14.68 -4.63 -6.65
N SER A 376 -14.75 -3.54 -7.42
CA SER A 376 -14.13 -2.27 -7.04
C SER A 376 -14.80 -1.62 -5.83
N GLY A 377 -16.02 -2.05 -5.46
CA GLY A 377 -16.84 -1.42 -4.43
C GLY A 377 -17.73 -0.28 -4.95
N ALA A 378 -17.69 0.01 -6.26
CA ALA A 378 -18.56 1.01 -6.87
C ALA A 378 -20.04 0.62 -6.78
N LYS A 379 -20.92 1.63 -6.69
CA LYS A 379 -22.37 1.47 -6.57
C LYS A 379 -23.11 2.20 -7.69
N VAL A 380 -24.27 1.68 -8.04
CA VAL A 380 -25.19 2.39 -8.94
C VAL A 380 -25.60 3.71 -8.28
N GLY A 381 -25.55 4.79 -9.05
CA GLY A 381 -25.83 6.15 -8.59
C GLY A 381 -24.58 6.97 -8.25
N ASP A 382 -23.40 6.33 -8.10
CA ASP A 382 -22.15 7.04 -7.89
C ASP A 382 -21.81 7.94 -9.08
N ASP A 383 -21.19 9.09 -8.78
CA ASP A 383 -20.64 9.98 -9.79
C ASP A 383 -19.17 9.66 -10.05
N LEU A 384 -18.73 9.87 -11.29
CA LEU A 384 -17.37 9.70 -11.77
C LEU A 384 -16.94 10.99 -12.49
N ALA A 385 -15.71 11.41 -12.27
CA ALA A 385 -15.13 12.56 -12.95
C ALA A 385 -14.33 12.11 -14.18
N VAL A 386 -14.60 12.73 -15.31
CA VAL A 386 -13.89 12.50 -16.58
C VAL A 386 -12.87 13.62 -16.80
N TYR A 387 -11.67 13.25 -17.18
CA TYR A 387 -10.56 14.15 -17.48
C TYR A 387 -10.09 13.92 -18.92
N HIS A 388 -10.00 15.03 -19.67
CA HIS A 388 -9.42 15.04 -20.99
C HIS A 388 -7.90 15.18 -20.89
N LYS A 389 -7.18 14.39 -21.69
CA LYS A 389 -5.76 14.63 -21.93
C LYS A 389 -5.63 15.78 -22.93
N THR A 390 -5.00 16.87 -22.52
CA THR A 390 -4.84 18.06 -23.36
C THR A 390 -3.39 18.31 -23.72
N GLY A 391 -3.18 18.76 -24.95
CA GLY A 391 -1.85 19.01 -25.51
C GLY A 391 -1.09 17.74 -25.90
N ARG A 392 0.17 17.93 -26.32
CA ARG A 392 1.10 16.82 -26.54
C ARG A 392 1.68 16.37 -25.20
N PRO A 393 2.00 15.07 -25.01
CA PRO A 393 2.73 14.62 -23.85
C PRO A 393 4.00 15.44 -23.67
N ILE A 394 4.28 15.84 -22.43
CA ILE A 394 5.50 16.55 -22.08
C ILE A 394 6.63 15.54 -22.13
N ARG A 395 7.63 15.78 -22.99
CA ARG A 395 8.78 14.90 -23.12
C ARG A 395 10.04 15.67 -22.77
N TYR A 396 10.89 15.07 -21.94
CA TYR A 396 12.19 15.64 -21.58
C TYR A 396 13.27 14.55 -21.73
N ASN A 397 14.30 14.81 -22.54
CA ASN A 397 15.37 13.86 -22.85
C ASN A 397 14.86 12.48 -23.32
N GLY A 398 13.80 12.46 -24.12
CA GLY A 398 13.18 11.22 -24.63
C GLY A 398 12.27 10.49 -23.62
N ILE A 399 12.22 10.94 -22.37
CA ILE A 399 11.32 10.41 -21.33
C ILE A 399 9.97 11.12 -21.45
N ASP A 400 8.89 10.33 -21.53
CA ASP A 400 7.53 10.84 -21.44
C ASP A 400 7.18 11.12 -19.97
N LEU A 401 6.92 12.39 -19.65
CA LEU A 401 6.55 12.86 -18.32
C LEU A 401 5.03 12.88 -18.10
N GLY A 402 4.25 12.55 -19.13
CA GLY A 402 2.79 12.50 -19.09
C GLY A 402 2.13 13.66 -19.83
N SER A 403 0.80 13.72 -19.73
CA SER A 403 -0.05 14.73 -20.38
C SER A 403 -0.79 15.54 -19.33
N ASN A 404 -1.16 16.78 -19.67
CA ASN A 404 -2.00 17.58 -18.79
C ASN A 404 -3.44 17.05 -18.79
N GLU A 405 -4.05 16.96 -17.62
CA GLU A 405 -5.40 16.43 -17.41
C GLU A 405 -6.34 17.54 -16.96
N LEU A 406 -7.38 17.82 -17.74
CA LEU A 406 -8.38 18.83 -17.40
C LEU A 406 -9.76 18.19 -17.17
N PRO A 407 -10.51 18.60 -16.12
CA PRO A 407 -11.88 18.14 -15.91
C PRO A 407 -12.75 18.44 -17.13
N GLY A 408 -13.38 17.41 -17.68
CA GLY A 408 -14.13 17.45 -18.92
C GLY A 408 -15.62 17.18 -18.76
N ALA A 409 -15.98 16.24 -17.88
CA ALA A 409 -17.36 15.85 -17.66
C ALA A 409 -17.54 15.10 -16.33
N PHE A 410 -18.80 14.88 -15.98
CA PHE A 410 -19.24 14.01 -14.90
C PHE A 410 -20.18 12.95 -15.45
N LEU A 411 -19.97 11.71 -15.02
CA LEU A 411 -20.78 10.56 -15.39
C LEU A 411 -21.43 9.97 -14.14
N LYS A 412 -22.66 9.49 -14.25
CA LYS A 412 -23.34 8.76 -13.18
C LYS A 412 -23.49 7.30 -13.54
N ILE A 413 -23.04 6.41 -12.67
CA ILE A 413 -23.14 4.97 -12.86
C ILE A 413 -24.61 4.56 -12.87
N LYS A 414 -25.07 3.95 -13.96
CA LYS A 414 -26.43 3.43 -14.10
C LYS A 414 -26.50 1.92 -13.88
N ARG A 415 -25.48 1.21 -14.34
CA ARG A 415 -25.40 -0.25 -14.23
C ARG A 415 -23.95 -0.68 -14.04
N ILE A 416 -23.76 -1.71 -13.24
CA ILE A 416 -22.46 -2.34 -13.03
C ILE A 416 -22.55 -3.78 -13.52
N MET A 417 -21.65 -4.14 -14.41
CA MET A 417 -21.49 -5.49 -14.94
C MET A 417 -20.23 -6.12 -14.32
N PRO A 418 -20.04 -7.44 -14.44
CA PRO A 418 -18.87 -8.11 -13.86
C PRO A 418 -17.51 -7.59 -14.35
N LYS A 419 -17.42 -6.92 -15.51
CA LYS A 419 -16.14 -6.45 -16.08
C LYS A 419 -16.11 -4.96 -16.42
N PHE A 420 -17.26 -4.29 -16.43
CA PHE A 420 -17.37 -2.90 -16.85
C PHE A 420 -18.59 -2.26 -16.19
N ALA A 421 -18.63 -0.93 -16.15
CA ALA A 421 -19.80 -0.17 -15.77
C ALA A 421 -20.33 0.61 -16.97
N VAL A 422 -21.64 0.83 -16.96
CA VAL A 422 -22.32 1.74 -17.90
C VAL A 422 -22.76 2.97 -17.13
N ALA A 423 -22.34 4.13 -17.60
CA ALA A 423 -22.65 5.41 -17.01
C ALA A 423 -23.29 6.35 -18.04
N GLU A 424 -24.01 7.35 -17.54
CA GLU A 424 -24.63 8.41 -18.34
C GLU A 424 -24.08 9.77 -17.94
N LEU A 425 -24.04 10.68 -18.90
CA LEU A 425 -23.57 12.03 -18.68
C LEU A 425 -24.49 12.81 -17.74
N THR A 426 -23.93 13.43 -16.72
CA THR A 426 -24.68 14.34 -15.81
C THR A 426 -24.31 15.79 -16.00
N ALA A 427 -23.07 16.08 -16.40
CA ALA A 427 -22.61 17.42 -16.69
C ALA A 427 -21.38 17.37 -17.61
N LYS A 428 -21.22 18.36 -18.49
CA LYS A 428 -20.07 18.44 -19.42
C LYS A 428 -19.55 19.86 -19.61
N LYS A 429 -18.25 19.93 -19.91
CA LYS A 429 -17.54 21.06 -20.51
C LYS A 429 -17.07 20.76 -21.94
N GLY A 430 -17.07 19.48 -22.35
CA GLY A 430 -16.61 19.04 -23.68
C GLY A 430 -17.24 17.72 -24.12
N ILE A 431 -16.72 17.16 -25.23
CA ILE A 431 -17.12 15.85 -25.75
C ILE A 431 -16.28 14.79 -25.04
N VAL A 432 -16.95 13.85 -24.36
CA VAL A 432 -16.29 12.68 -23.78
C VAL A 432 -15.97 11.67 -24.88
N GLN A 433 -14.71 11.22 -24.91
CA GLN A 433 -14.18 10.35 -25.95
C GLN A 433 -13.58 9.07 -25.35
N VAL A 434 -13.44 8.04 -26.19
CA VAL A 434 -12.70 6.83 -25.82
C VAL A 434 -11.25 7.20 -25.49
N GLY A 435 -10.75 6.70 -24.36
CA GLY A 435 -9.40 6.98 -23.85
C GLY A 435 -9.32 8.10 -22.82
N ASP A 436 -10.39 8.90 -22.64
CA ASP A 436 -10.48 9.88 -21.55
C ASP A 436 -10.36 9.17 -20.20
N ILE A 437 -9.69 9.82 -19.25
CA ILE A 437 -9.43 9.25 -17.92
C ILE A 437 -10.65 9.43 -17.04
N VAL A 438 -11.02 8.39 -16.32
CA VAL A 438 -12.11 8.39 -15.35
C VAL A 438 -11.54 8.21 -13.95
N LYS A 439 -11.96 9.06 -13.00
CA LYS A 439 -11.60 8.98 -11.58
C LYS A 439 -12.86 8.98 -10.72
N ALA A 440 -12.76 8.46 -9.50
CA ALA A 440 -13.82 8.59 -8.51
C ALA A 440 -14.11 10.08 -8.22
N TRP A 441 -15.38 10.40 -7.94
CA TRP A 441 -15.83 11.74 -7.56
C TRP A 441 -16.15 11.85 -6.08
#